data_AF-A0A949JTW3-F1
#
_entry.id   AF-A0A949JTW3-F1
#
_cell.length_a   1.000
_cell.length_b   1.000
_cell.length_c   1.000
_cell.angle_alpha   90.00
_cell.angle_beta   90.00
_cell.angle_gamma   90.00
#
_symmetry.space_group_name_H-M   'P 1'
#
loop_
_entity.id
_entity.type
_entity.pdbx_description
1 polymer ?
#
loop_
_entity_poly.entity_id
_entity_poly.type
_entity_poly.pdbx_seq_one_letter_code
_entity_poly.pdbx_strand_id
1 'polypeptide(L)'
;MKIKSSIFDEIEFDEKDIIVLDNGLIGIETLSRFILMDFADESAFHWLQSVDDPDMGFIVSEPTIFDGEYTFAIDPGLKEILSIEKDDDVVVMSIVTIRDHGNTITGNLLGPVVINASKRIGIQIVLDSDDYSSVTPLRKIEEEKTENESKVGCMA
;
A
#
# COMPACT_ATOMS: atom_id res chain seq x y z
N MET A 1 16.52 -2.85 15.72
CA MET A 1 15.50 -2.45 16.74
C MET A 1 14.48 -3.57 16.86
N LYS A 2 13.72 -3.64 17.97
CA LYS A 2 12.73 -4.69 18.19
C LYS A 2 11.46 -4.12 18.81
N ILE A 3 10.30 -4.52 18.29
CA ILE A 3 9.00 -4.27 18.90
C ILE A 3 8.25 -5.59 19.09
N LYS A 4 7.39 -5.64 20.10
CA LYS A 4 6.55 -6.80 20.38
C LYS A 4 5.11 -6.47 20.01
N SER A 5 4.53 -7.25 19.10
CA SER A 5 3.15 -7.10 18.63
C SER A 5 2.36 -8.34 19.00
N SER A 6 1.07 -8.19 19.32
CA SER A 6 0.15 -9.32 19.50
C SER A 6 -0.06 -10.13 18.21
N ILE A 7 0.20 -9.54 17.03
CA ILE A 7 -0.01 -10.17 15.73
C ILE A 7 1.24 -10.92 15.25
N PHE A 8 2.42 -10.38 15.50
CA PHE A 8 3.69 -10.86 14.92
C PHE A 8 4.69 -11.39 15.96
N ASP A 9 4.29 -11.51 17.23
CA ASP A 9 5.16 -11.75 18.38
C ASP A 9 6.29 -10.71 18.47
N GLU A 10 7.43 -10.92 17.79
CA GLU A 10 8.57 -10.01 17.77
C GLU A 10 8.92 -9.61 16.32
N ILE A 11 9.00 -8.30 16.09
CA ILE A 11 9.37 -7.73 14.80
C ILE A 11 10.74 -7.06 14.96
N GLU A 12 11.71 -7.49 14.15
CA GLU A 12 13.06 -6.93 14.08
C GLU A 12 13.21 -6.09 12.80
N PHE A 13 13.66 -4.84 12.95
CA PHE A 13 13.83 -3.88 11.86
C PHE A 13 14.96 -2.90 12.16
N ASP A 14 15.55 -2.28 11.14
CA ASP A 14 16.55 -1.24 11.32
C ASP A 14 15.91 0.15 11.43
N GLU A 15 16.58 1.10 12.10
CA GLU A 15 16.10 2.48 12.20
C GLU A 15 15.89 3.15 10.82
N LYS A 16 16.71 2.75 9.83
CA LYS A 16 16.62 3.21 8.43
C LYS A 16 15.35 2.72 7.70
N ASP A 17 14.66 1.72 8.25
CA ASP A 17 13.45 1.15 7.67
C ASP A 17 12.20 1.94 8.11
N ILE A 18 12.34 2.79 9.13
CA ILE A 18 11.26 3.62 9.66
C ILE A 18 10.87 4.68 8.63
N ILE A 19 9.62 4.66 8.22
CA ILE A 19 8.93 5.70 7.47
C ILE A 19 8.24 6.63 8.46
N VAL A 20 8.49 7.93 8.33
CA VAL A 20 7.89 8.96 9.17
C VAL A 20 6.73 9.62 8.43
N LEU A 21 5.53 9.50 8.99
CA LEU A 21 4.33 10.25 8.61
C LEU A 21 4.17 11.39 9.61
N ASP A 22 4.68 12.59 9.30
CA ASP A 22 4.77 13.70 10.27
C ASP A 22 3.42 14.11 10.90
N ASN A 23 2.32 13.96 10.14
CA ASN A 23 0.95 14.22 10.59
C ASN A 23 0.21 12.96 11.05
N GLY A 24 0.91 11.82 11.09
CA GLY A 24 0.34 10.49 11.25
C GLY A 24 -0.60 10.09 10.12
N LEU A 25 -1.48 9.12 10.42
CA LEU A 25 -2.60 8.75 9.55
C LEU A 25 -3.84 9.56 9.91
N ILE A 26 -4.68 9.85 8.93
CA ILE A 26 -5.92 10.62 9.15
C ILE A 26 -6.83 9.85 10.12
N GLY A 27 -7.23 10.50 11.21
CA GLY A 27 -8.04 9.92 12.27
C GLY A 27 -7.25 9.17 13.34
N ILE A 28 -5.92 9.03 13.18
CA ILE A 28 -5.01 8.45 14.17
C ILE A 28 -3.66 9.20 14.11
N GLU A 29 -3.67 10.49 14.43
CA GLU A 29 -2.51 11.39 14.26
C GLU A 29 -1.36 11.08 15.24
N THR A 30 -1.62 10.27 16.27
CA THR A 30 -0.61 9.88 17.27
C THR A 30 0.38 8.83 16.76
N LEU A 31 0.07 8.14 15.66
CA LEU A 31 0.95 7.14 15.05
C LEU A 31 1.67 7.80 13.87
N SER A 32 2.97 8.05 14.00
CA SER A 32 3.77 8.74 12.99
C SER A 32 4.94 7.90 12.48
N ARG A 33 5.34 6.84 13.17
CA ARG A 33 6.45 5.97 12.77
C ARG A 33 5.94 4.62 12.35
N PHE A 34 6.25 4.22 11.12
CA PHE A 34 5.81 2.96 10.54
C PHE A 34 6.97 2.24 9.85
N ILE A 35 6.82 0.93 9.68
CA ILE A 35 7.64 0.11 8.79
C ILE A 35 6.72 -0.57 7.77
N LEU A 36 7.22 -0.76 6.56
CA LEU A 36 6.52 -1.52 5.53
C LEU A 36 7.09 -2.95 5.49
N MET A 37 6.23 -3.95 5.67
CA MET A 37 6.59 -5.36 5.68
C MET A 37 5.73 -6.14 4.68
N ASP A 38 6.26 -7.23 4.15
CA ASP A 38 5.50 -8.10 3.26
C ASP A 38 4.33 -8.76 4.03
N PHE A 39 3.16 -8.82 3.39
CA PHE A 39 2.00 -9.51 3.99
C PHE A 39 2.17 -11.04 3.92
N ALA A 40 2.65 -11.53 2.78
CA ALA A 40 3.05 -12.90 2.51
C ALA A 40 3.97 -12.89 1.28
N ASP A 41 4.73 -13.97 1.07
CA ASP A 41 5.58 -14.12 -0.11
C ASP A 41 4.75 -13.92 -1.40
N GLU A 42 5.26 -13.08 -2.31
CA GLU A 42 4.62 -12.76 -3.60
C GLU A 42 3.21 -12.13 -3.49
N SER A 43 2.87 -11.56 -2.33
CA SER A 43 1.59 -10.86 -2.14
C SER A 43 1.63 -9.44 -2.71
N ALA A 44 0.51 -8.99 -3.30
CA ALA A 44 0.31 -7.58 -3.61
C ALA A 44 0.06 -6.72 -2.36
N PHE A 45 -0.23 -7.36 -1.22
CA PHE A 45 -0.52 -6.70 0.04
C PHE A 45 0.73 -6.59 0.90
N HIS A 46 0.77 -5.54 1.71
CA HIS A 46 1.84 -5.26 2.66
C HIS A 46 1.23 -4.84 4.00
N TRP A 47 2.00 -4.99 5.06
CA TRP A 47 1.72 -4.38 6.36
C TRP A 47 2.41 -3.04 6.47
N LEU A 48 1.64 -1.99 6.70
CA LEU A 48 2.12 -0.73 7.25
C LEU A 48 1.99 -0.81 8.79
N GLN A 49 3.04 -1.33 9.42
CA GLN A 49 3.06 -1.63 10.86
C GLN A 49 3.56 -0.44 11.65
N SER A 50 2.81 -0.02 12.68
CA SER A 50 3.25 1.07 13.55
C SER A 50 4.37 0.63 14.48
N VAL A 51 5.35 1.51 14.65
CA VAL A 51 6.42 1.41 15.65
C VAL A 51 6.02 2.10 16.96
N ASP A 52 5.11 3.07 16.89
CA ASP A 52 4.59 3.79 18.06
C ASP A 52 3.64 2.93 18.89
N ASP A 53 2.76 2.19 18.21
CA ASP A 53 1.86 1.21 18.80
C ASP A 53 2.01 -0.13 18.06
N PRO A 54 2.80 -1.08 18.59
CA PRO A 54 3.05 -2.37 17.94
C PRO A 54 1.80 -3.23 17.70
N ASP A 55 0.68 -2.96 18.39
CA ASP A 55 -0.57 -3.68 18.16
C ASP A 55 -1.40 -3.07 17.00
N MET A 56 -0.94 -1.96 16.42
CA MET A 56 -1.58 -1.27 15.31
C MET A 56 -0.81 -1.46 14.00
N GLY A 57 -1.48 -2.04 13.01
CA GLY A 57 -0.97 -2.21 11.66
C GLY A 57 -2.10 -2.14 10.63
N PHE A 58 -1.77 -1.67 9.43
CA PHE A 58 -2.72 -1.52 8.34
C PHE A 58 -2.29 -2.39 7.17
N ILE A 59 -3.25 -3.05 6.53
CA ILE A 59 -3.00 -3.70 5.26
C ILE A 59 -3.01 -2.60 4.20
N VAL A 60 -1.98 -2.56 3.37
CA VAL A 60 -1.85 -1.61 2.27
C VAL A 60 -1.49 -2.34 0.98
N SER A 61 -1.76 -1.70 -0.15
CA SER A 61 -1.35 -2.21 -1.47
C SER A 61 -1.19 -1.05 -2.44
N GLU A 62 -0.46 -1.27 -3.53
CA GLU A 62 -0.49 -0.35 -4.67
C GLU A 62 -1.94 -0.11 -5.14
N PRO A 63 -2.36 1.15 -5.35
CA PRO A 63 -3.70 1.49 -5.82
C PRO A 63 -4.11 0.80 -7.11
N THR A 64 -3.13 0.47 -7.96
CA THR A 64 -3.31 -0.12 -9.29
C THR A 64 -4.04 -1.47 -9.23
N ILE A 65 -4.01 -2.19 -8.10
CA ILE A 65 -4.74 -3.45 -7.94
C ILE A 65 -6.27 -3.22 -7.88
N PHE A 66 -6.72 -2.05 -7.44
CA PHE A 66 -8.13 -1.66 -7.34
C PHE A 66 -8.60 -0.91 -8.59
N ASP A 67 -7.71 -0.18 -9.24
CA ASP A 67 -7.97 0.51 -10.50
C ASP A 67 -6.68 0.54 -11.35
N GLY A 68 -6.67 -0.16 -12.49
CA GLY A 68 -5.48 -0.31 -13.32
C GLY A 68 -4.96 0.99 -13.92
N GLU A 69 -5.82 2.01 -14.01
CA GLU A 69 -5.49 3.33 -14.55
C GLU A 69 -5.34 4.39 -13.45
N TYR A 70 -5.22 3.96 -12.18
CA TYR A 70 -5.11 4.87 -11.05
C TYR A 70 -3.94 5.85 -11.22
N THR A 71 -4.27 7.13 -11.28
CA THR A 71 -3.31 8.22 -11.43
C THR A 71 -3.81 9.50 -10.75
N PHE A 72 -2.89 10.28 -10.21
CA PHE A 72 -3.18 11.61 -9.69
C PHE A 72 -1.94 12.50 -9.83
N ALA A 73 -2.15 13.82 -9.84
CA ALA A 73 -1.05 14.77 -9.92
C ALA A 73 -0.45 15.02 -8.53
N ILE A 74 0.87 14.89 -8.42
CA ILE A 74 1.63 15.36 -7.25
C ILE A 74 1.96 16.83 -7.46
N ASP A 75 1.25 17.71 -6.76
CA ASP A 75 1.47 19.15 -6.85
C ASP A 75 2.83 19.58 -6.24
N PRO A 76 3.33 20.80 -6.56
CA PRO A 76 4.61 21.28 -6.04
C PRO A 76 4.71 21.34 -4.52
N GLY A 77 3.61 21.60 -3.81
CA GLY A 77 3.59 21.65 -2.34
C GLY A 77 3.78 20.26 -1.74
N LEU A 78 3.12 19.24 -2.30
CA LEU A 78 3.33 17.86 -1.91
C LEU A 78 4.76 17.38 -2.21
N LYS A 79 5.33 17.79 -3.36
CA LYS A 79 6.74 17.50 -3.68
C LYS A 79 7.70 18.12 -2.66
N GLU A 80 7.44 19.35 -2.23
CA GLU A 80 8.25 20.04 -1.21
C GLU A 80 8.15 19.34 0.15
N ILE A 81 6.93 19.05 0.62
CA ILE A 81 6.69 18.35 1.90
C ILE A 81 7.44 17.01 1.93
N LEU A 82 7.34 16.23 0.84
CA LEU A 82 7.94 14.91 0.75
C LEU A 82 9.39 14.92 0.22
N SER A 83 9.99 16.10 0.02
CA SER A 83 11.34 16.24 -0.53
C SER A 83 11.58 15.38 -1.78
N ILE A 84 10.60 15.33 -2.69
CA ILE A 84 10.63 14.49 -3.90
C ILE A 84 11.52 15.15 -4.94
N GLU A 85 12.64 14.49 -5.26
CA GLU A 85 13.58 14.92 -6.31
C GLU A 85 13.40 14.10 -7.60
N LYS A 86 12.95 12.85 -7.50
CA LYS A 86 12.72 11.93 -8.60
C LYS A 86 11.40 11.21 -8.42
N ASP A 87 10.68 11.00 -9.51
CA ASP A 87 9.39 10.30 -9.45
C ASP A 87 9.58 8.81 -9.08
N ASP A 88 10.72 8.19 -9.44
CA ASP A 88 11.08 6.81 -9.07
C ASP A 88 11.23 6.59 -7.54
N ASP A 89 11.39 7.65 -6.76
CA ASP A 89 11.47 7.58 -5.31
C ASP A 89 10.08 7.53 -4.65
N VAL A 90 9.01 7.76 -5.42
CA VAL A 90 7.65 7.86 -4.90
C VAL A 90 6.98 6.49 -4.87
N VAL A 91 6.54 6.11 -3.68
CA VAL A 91 5.72 4.94 -3.43
C VAL A 91 4.32 5.40 -3.02
N VAL A 92 3.29 4.88 -3.67
CA VAL A 92 1.89 5.20 -3.37
C VAL A 92 1.20 3.94 -2.88
N MET A 93 0.56 4.04 -1.73
CA MET A 93 -0.11 2.93 -1.05
C MET A 93 -1.56 3.29 -0.74
N SER A 94 -2.48 2.39 -1.05
CA SER A 94 -3.89 2.46 -0.65
C SER A 94 -4.10 1.62 0.60
N ILE A 95 -4.78 2.18 1.60
CA ILE A 95 -5.20 1.43 2.80
C ILE A 95 -6.33 0.47 2.41
N VAL A 96 -6.16 -0.81 2.77
CA VAL A 96 -7.07 -1.89 2.44
C VAL A 96 -7.96 -2.21 3.63
N THR A 97 -9.26 -2.33 3.36
CA THR A 97 -10.25 -2.83 4.31
C THR A 97 -10.72 -4.21 3.89
N ILE A 98 -10.59 -5.17 4.80
CA ILE A 98 -11.08 -6.54 4.63
C ILE A 98 -12.31 -6.74 5.52
N ARG A 99 -13.44 -7.11 4.92
CA ARG A 99 -14.71 -7.41 5.59
C ARG A 99 -15.19 -8.81 5.24
N ASP A 100 -16.20 -9.28 5.95
CA ASP A 100 -16.94 -10.52 5.66
C ASP A 100 -16.03 -11.75 5.55
N HIS A 101 -15.07 -11.88 6.46
CA HIS A 101 -14.07 -12.96 6.49
C HIS A 101 -13.24 -13.07 5.20
N GLY A 102 -12.93 -11.94 4.56
CA GLY A 102 -12.13 -11.91 3.34
C GLY A 102 -12.94 -11.86 2.04
N ASN A 103 -14.27 -11.98 2.11
CA ASN A 103 -15.11 -11.94 0.91
C ASN A 103 -15.22 -10.53 0.30
N THR A 104 -15.01 -9.49 1.11
CA THR A 104 -15.07 -8.11 0.65
C THR A 104 -13.74 -7.42 0.95
N ILE A 105 -12.99 -7.11 -0.10
CA ILE A 105 -11.72 -6.37 -0.02
C ILE A 105 -11.90 -5.05 -0.78
N THR A 106 -11.67 -3.93 -0.11
CA THR A 106 -11.75 -2.60 -0.71
C THR A 106 -10.51 -1.77 -0.39
N GLY A 107 -10.04 -0.98 -1.34
CA GLY A 107 -8.96 0.00 -1.17
C GLY A 107 -9.51 1.43 -1.05
N ASN A 108 -8.85 2.26 -0.24
CA ASN A 108 -9.10 3.69 -0.18
C ASN A 108 -8.28 4.42 -1.25
N LEU A 109 -8.90 4.71 -2.39
CA LEU A 109 -8.27 5.43 -3.51
C LEU A 109 -8.37 6.95 -3.37
N LEU A 110 -9.30 7.46 -2.56
CA LEU A 110 -9.36 8.88 -2.23
C LEU A 110 -8.30 9.32 -1.22
N GLY A 111 -7.82 8.39 -0.40
CA GLY A 111 -6.94 8.68 0.73
C GLY A 111 -5.60 7.95 0.68
N PRO A 112 -4.81 8.05 -0.41
CA PRO A 112 -3.57 7.31 -0.54
C PRO A 112 -2.51 7.82 0.45
N VAL A 113 -1.64 6.90 0.88
CA VAL A 113 -0.40 7.20 1.59
C VAL A 113 0.71 7.34 0.54
N VAL A 114 1.28 8.53 0.46
CA VAL A 114 2.37 8.85 -0.48
C VAL A 114 3.67 8.91 0.30
N ILE A 115 4.67 8.17 -0.14
CA ILE A 115 5.94 7.96 0.57
C ILE A 115 7.09 8.29 -0.38
N ASN A 116 8.02 9.12 0.07
CA ASN A 116 9.34 9.19 -0.55
C ASN A 116 10.21 8.08 0.05
N ALA A 117 10.45 7.01 -0.70
CA ALA A 117 11.19 5.84 -0.23
C ALA A 117 12.66 6.16 0.09
N SER A 118 13.27 7.08 -0.66
CA SER A 118 14.68 7.50 -0.46
C SER A 118 14.87 8.33 0.79
N LYS A 119 13.89 9.17 1.15
CA LYS A 119 13.92 10.04 2.34
C LYS A 119 13.19 9.43 3.55
N ARG A 120 12.40 8.37 3.34
CA ARG A 120 11.56 7.70 4.34
C ARG A 120 10.59 8.66 5.05
N ILE A 121 10.03 9.60 4.31
CA ILE A 121 8.98 10.50 4.77
C ILE A 121 7.73 10.26 3.94
N GLY A 122 6.56 10.34 4.57
CA GLY A 122 5.30 10.13 3.89
C GLY A 122 4.19 11.00 4.46
N ILE A 123 3.06 11.02 3.74
CA ILE A 123 1.85 11.68 4.18
C ILE A 123 0.64 10.92 3.63
N GLN A 124 -0.44 10.85 4.41
CA GLN A 124 -1.75 10.50 3.86
C GLN A 124 -2.44 11.76 3.35
N ILE A 125 -2.76 11.79 2.06
CA ILE A 125 -3.47 12.91 1.45
C ILE A 125 -4.93 12.55 1.22
N VAL A 126 -5.78 13.55 1.04
CA VAL A 126 -7.14 13.37 0.53
C VAL A 126 -7.21 13.99 -0.85
N LEU A 127 -7.49 13.17 -1.85
CA LEU A 127 -7.67 13.61 -3.23
C LEU A 127 -9.01 14.33 -3.37
N ASP A 128 -8.98 15.49 -4.01
CA ASP A 128 -10.16 16.17 -4.52
C ASP A 128 -10.47 15.61 -5.91
N SER A 129 -11.17 14.48 -5.96
CA SER A 129 -11.50 13.75 -7.19
C SER A 129 -12.87 13.10 -7.07
N ASP A 130 -13.66 13.22 -8.13
CA ASP A 130 -14.94 12.50 -8.28
C ASP A 130 -14.76 11.08 -8.87
N ASP A 131 -13.56 10.77 -9.37
CA ASP A 131 -13.26 9.50 -10.05
C ASP A 131 -12.93 8.38 -9.05
N TYR A 132 -12.49 8.73 -7.85
CA TYR A 132 -12.04 7.77 -6.84
C TYR A 132 -12.99 7.65 -5.65
N SER A 133 -12.94 6.50 -4.99
CA SER A 133 -13.72 6.20 -3.78
C SER A 133 -12.81 5.74 -2.65
N SER A 134 -13.26 5.93 -1.41
CA SER A 134 -12.60 5.37 -0.22
C SER A 134 -12.89 3.88 0.01
N VAL A 135 -13.79 3.30 -0.80
CA VAL A 135 -14.24 1.92 -0.68
C VAL A 135 -14.26 1.19 -2.04
N THR A 136 -13.25 1.44 -2.88
CA THR A 136 -13.15 0.83 -4.21
C THR A 136 -12.89 -0.68 -4.09
N PRO A 137 -13.73 -1.56 -4.67
CA PRO A 137 -13.53 -3.01 -4.61
C PRO A 137 -12.25 -3.47 -5.31
N LEU A 138 -11.64 -4.54 -4.80
CA LEU A 138 -10.54 -5.23 -5.48
C LEU A 138 -10.99 -5.68 -6.88
N ARG A 139 -10.16 -5.44 -7.91
CA ARG A 139 -10.45 -5.90 -9.27
C ARG A 139 -10.43 -7.42 -9.32
N LYS A 140 -11.33 -7.99 -10.11
CA LYS A 140 -11.22 -9.39 -10.51
C LYS A 140 -10.15 -9.46 -11.60
N ILE A 141 -9.05 -10.13 -11.33
CA ILE A 141 -8.10 -10.48 -12.38
C ILE A 141 -8.78 -11.58 -13.20
N GLU A 142 -9.09 -11.29 -14.46
CA GLU A 142 -9.47 -12.35 -15.40
C GLU A 142 -8.22 -13.19 -15.65
N GLU A 143 -8.24 -14.46 -15.26
CA GLU A 143 -7.18 -15.40 -15.61
C GLU A 143 -7.10 -15.47 -17.14
N GLU A 144 -6.01 -14.98 -17.73
CA GLU A 144 -5.70 -15.26 -19.12
C GLU A 144 -5.53 -16.78 -19.27
N LYS A 145 -6.52 -17.44 -19.87
CA LYS A 145 -6.40 -18.84 -20.30
C LYS A 145 -5.24 -18.90 -21.30
N THR A 146 -4.08 -19.38 -20.86
CA THR A 146 -2.99 -19.72 -21.76
C THR A 146 -3.39 -20.95 -22.56
N GLU A 147 -4.03 -20.74 -23.70
CA GLU A 147 -4.46 -21.79 -24.63
C GLU A 147 -3.22 -22.29 -25.40
N ASN A 148 -2.38 -23.10 -24.74
CA ASN A 148 -1.35 -23.88 -25.42
C ASN A 148 -2.00 -25.14 -26.00
N GLU A 149 -2.68 -25.01 -27.14
CA GLU A 149 -3.05 -26.16 -27.96
C GLU A 149 -1.78 -26.89 -28.41
N SER A 150 -1.54 -28.01 -27.76
CA SER A 150 -0.58 -29.02 -28.16
C SER A 150 -1.04 -29.62 -29.49
N LYS A 151 -0.65 -29.03 -30.62
CA LYS A 151 -0.62 -29.74 -31.91
C LYS A 151 0.45 -30.82 -31.86
N VAL A 152 0.14 -31.92 -31.18
CA VAL A 152 0.84 -33.20 -31.41
C VAL A 152 0.21 -33.79 -32.65
N GLY A 153 0.95 -33.68 -33.76
CA GLY A 153 0.60 -34.31 -35.02
C GLY A 153 0.45 -35.81 -34.85
N CYS A 154 -0.75 -36.32 -35.12
CA CYS A 154 -0.93 -37.71 -35.48
C CYS A 154 -0.60 -37.83 -36.97
N MET A 155 0.65 -38.17 -37.29
CA MET A 155 1.02 -38.68 -38.61
C MET A 155 0.77 -40.19 -38.59
N ALA A 156 -0.25 -40.61 -39.34
CA ALA A 156 -0.46 -41.99 -39.74
C ALA A 156 0.29 -42.28 -41.04
#